data_AF-A0A1G2ZPJ5-F1
#
_entry.id   AF-A0A1G2ZPJ5-F1
#
_cell.length_a   1.000
_cell.length_b   1.000
_cell.length_c   1.000
_cell.angle_alpha   90.00
_cell.angle_beta   90.00
_cell.angle_gamma   90.00
#
_symmetry.space_group_name_H-M   'P 1'
#
loop_
_entity.id
_entity.type
_entity.pdbx_description
1 polymer ?
#
loop_
_entity_poly.entity_id
_entity_poly.type
_entity_poly.pdbx_seq_one_letter_code
_entity_poly.pdbx_strand_id
1 'polypeptide(L)'
;MLVLKKSGHGSAGISLVELVAVIVIIGILVAILLPGGRPIRDHRSNREACMGNLANLYKGVVTYMSIYGGQYKSPPADANGEMRGSALWVKLCTNPTDILEQDNKGANSDILICPVGNVTHSYMGPANGWSKAKKYVGSDRMGNHPDGGGNALMKNGATMRIDSDVELATVQSELAP
;
A
#
# COMPACT_ATOMS: atom_id res chain seq x y z
N MET A 1 -53.65 29.66 59.46
CA MET A 1 -52.26 30.18 59.55
C MET A 1 -51.33 29.02 59.19
N LEU A 2 -50.86 28.93 57.94
CA LEU A 2 -49.96 27.87 57.47
C LEU A 2 -48.54 28.44 57.39
N VAL A 3 -47.64 27.89 58.20
CA VAL A 3 -46.21 28.24 58.21
C VAL A 3 -45.51 27.39 57.14
N LEU A 4 -45.08 28.02 56.05
CA LEU A 4 -44.28 27.38 55.02
C LEU A 4 -42.80 27.34 55.46
N LYS A 5 -42.26 26.13 55.64
CA LYS A 5 -40.84 25.88 55.95
C LYS A 5 -40.03 25.99 54.65
N LYS A 6 -39.23 27.04 54.52
CA LYS A 6 -38.31 27.26 53.38
C LYS A 6 -37.13 26.27 53.48
N SER A 7 -37.05 25.33 52.53
CA SER A 7 -35.91 24.41 52.41
C SER A 7 -34.71 25.16 51.80
N GLY A 8 -33.64 25.31 52.58
CA GLY A 8 -32.40 25.95 52.14
C GLY A 8 -31.65 25.04 51.18
N HIS A 9 -31.55 25.44 49.91
CA HIS A 9 -30.63 24.80 48.96
C HIS A 9 -29.23 25.30 49.27
N GLY A 10 -28.40 24.44 49.89
CA GLY A 10 -27.00 24.72 50.17
C GLY A 10 -26.24 24.89 48.86
N SER A 11 -25.84 26.12 48.55
CA SER A 11 -24.89 26.44 47.50
C SER A 11 -23.50 25.95 47.93
N ALA A 12 -23.13 24.73 47.56
CA ALA A 12 -21.77 24.23 47.73
C ALA A 12 -20.85 25.00 46.77
N GLY A 13 -20.01 25.89 47.31
CA GLY A 13 -18.94 26.53 46.55
C GLY A 13 -17.86 25.51 46.23
N ILE A 14 -17.58 25.30 44.95
CA ILE A 14 -16.42 24.53 44.49
C ILE A 14 -15.15 25.24 44.97
N SER A 15 -14.23 24.48 45.57
CA SER A 15 -12.93 25.03 45.93
C SER A 15 -12.08 25.24 44.67
N LEU A 16 -11.24 26.27 44.67
CA LEU A 16 -10.31 26.55 43.56
C LEU A 16 -9.39 25.34 43.31
N VAL A 17 -9.04 24.61 44.37
CA VAL A 17 -8.21 23.40 44.32
C VAL A 17 -8.90 22.25 43.56
N GLU A 18 -10.19 22.01 43.79
CA GLU A 18 -10.94 20.95 43.09
C GLU A 18 -11.00 21.22 41.58
N LEU A 19 -11.20 22.48 41.18
CA LEU A 19 -11.20 22.85 39.77
C LEU A 19 -9.82 22.67 39.13
N VAL A 20 -8.75 23.05 39.85
CA VAL A 20 -7.36 22.94 39.36
C VAL A 20 -6.93 21.48 39.20
N ALA A 21 -7.31 20.59 40.11
CA ALA A 21 -6.98 19.17 39.99
C ALA A 21 -7.61 18.54 38.73
N VAL A 22 -8.85 18.92 38.42
CA VAL A 22 -9.60 18.40 37.26
C VAL A 22 -8.94 18.81 35.95
N ILE A 23 -8.55 20.08 35.80
CA ILE A 23 -7.88 20.54 34.58
C ILE A 23 -6.50 19.87 34.39
N VAL A 24 -5.78 19.59 35.49
CA VAL A 24 -4.50 18.88 35.45
C VAL A 24 -4.70 17.44 34.98
N ILE A 25 -5.68 16.73 35.53
CA ILE A 25 -5.99 15.35 35.13
C ILE A 25 -6.47 15.32 33.67
N ILE A 26 -7.36 16.24 33.26
CA ILE A 26 -7.81 16.34 31.86
C ILE A 26 -6.63 16.60 30.93
N GLY A 27 -5.69 17.46 31.30
CA GLY A 27 -4.48 17.73 30.51
C GLY A 27 -3.60 16.47 30.31
N ILE A 28 -3.39 15.69 31.37
CA ILE A 28 -2.64 14.42 31.31
C ILE A 28 -3.37 13.40 30.43
N LEU A 29 -4.68 13.26 30.61
CA LEU A 29 -5.49 12.35 29.81
C LEU A 29 -5.43 12.72 28.33
N VAL A 30 -5.62 13.99 27.97
CA VAL A 30 -5.53 14.45 26.57
C VAL A 30 -4.15 14.19 25.97
N ALA A 31 -3.07 14.39 26.75
CA ALA A 31 -1.71 14.13 26.29
C ALA A 31 -1.45 12.64 25.97
N ILE A 32 -2.09 11.71 26.69
CA ILE A 32 -1.99 10.27 26.43
C ILE A 32 -2.97 9.82 25.34
N LEU A 33 -4.17 10.42 25.29
CA LEU A 33 -5.23 10.09 24.33
C LEU A 33 -4.98 10.65 22.92
N LEU A 34 -4.07 11.63 22.76
CA LEU A 34 -3.53 12.02 21.46
C LEU A 34 -2.13 11.41 21.26
N PRO A 35 -2.01 10.08 21.01
CA PRO A 35 -0.81 9.59 20.33
C PRO A 35 -0.76 10.30 18.96
N GLY A 36 0.14 11.27 18.89
CA GLY A 36 0.21 12.28 17.85
C GLY A 36 0.39 11.69 16.45
N GLY A 37 -0.37 12.26 15.51
CA GLY A 37 -0.03 12.27 14.09
C GLY A 37 -0.73 11.21 13.25
N ARG A 38 -1.96 11.50 12.83
CA ARG A 38 -2.67 10.80 11.74
C ARG A 38 -1.83 10.63 10.45
N PRO A 39 -1.05 11.62 9.95
CA PRO A 39 -0.35 11.47 8.67
C PRO A 39 0.73 10.37 8.66
N ILE A 40 1.37 10.05 9.79
CA ILE A 40 2.45 9.05 9.83
C ILE A 40 1.89 7.63 9.58
N ARG A 41 0.66 7.37 10.06
CA ARG A 41 0.00 6.07 9.91
C ARG A 41 -0.37 5.82 8.45
N ASP A 42 -0.85 6.87 7.78
CA ASP A 42 -1.34 6.77 6.41
C ASP A 42 -0.19 6.41 5.44
N HIS A 43 0.98 7.04 5.56
CA HIS A 43 2.14 6.70 4.73
C HIS A 43 2.65 5.28 4.95
N ARG A 44 2.76 4.82 6.21
CA ARG A 44 3.20 3.45 6.51
C ARG A 44 2.17 2.43 6.02
N SER A 45 0.89 2.65 6.28
CA SER A 45 -0.21 1.78 5.84
C SER A 45 -0.25 1.69 4.31
N ASN A 46 -0.09 2.82 3.62
CA ASN A 46 -0.09 2.85 2.16
C ASN A 46 1.14 2.13 1.58
N ARG A 47 2.31 2.19 2.23
CA ARG A 47 3.48 1.40 1.83
C ARG A 47 3.25 -0.10 1.96
N GLU A 48 2.67 -0.54 3.07
CA GLU A 48 2.29 -1.95 3.26
C GLU A 48 1.26 -2.39 2.20
N ALA A 49 0.32 -1.49 1.84
CA ALA A 49 -0.61 -1.74 0.75
C ALA A 49 0.11 -1.87 -0.60
N CYS A 50 1.11 -1.04 -0.92
CA CYS A 50 1.92 -1.21 -2.14
C CYS A 50 2.60 -2.58 -2.20
N MET A 51 3.10 -3.06 -1.06
CA MET A 51 3.71 -4.39 -0.97
C MET A 51 2.66 -5.50 -1.19
N GLY A 52 1.48 -5.40 -0.58
CA GLY A 52 0.39 -6.34 -0.78
C GLY A 52 -0.12 -6.37 -2.23
N ASN A 53 -0.29 -5.20 -2.83
CA ASN A 53 -0.68 -5.03 -4.24
C ASN A 53 0.34 -5.66 -5.19
N LEU A 54 1.64 -5.45 -4.95
CA LEU A 54 2.72 -6.10 -5.71
C LEU A 54 2.65 -7.64 -5.64
N ALA A 55 2.37 -8.20 -4.47
CA ALA A 55 2.18 -9.63 -4.29
C ALA A 55 0.89 -10.15 -4.97
N ASN A 56 -0.19 -9.36 -4.98
CA ASN A 56 -1.44 -9.72 -5.65
C ASN A 56 -1.30 -9.71 -7.17
N LEU A 57 -0.54 -8.76 -7.71
CA LEU A 57 -0.17 -8.71 -9.12
C LEU A 57 0.59 -9.97 -9.55
N TYR A 58 1.56 -10.42 -8.74
CA TYR A 58 2.26 -11.70 -8.94
C TYR A 58 1.30 -12.87 -9.01
N LYS A 59 0.39 -13.00 -8.02
CA LYS A 59 -0.58 -14.10 -7.96
C LYS A 59 -1.48 -14.11 -9.19
N GLY A 60 -1.94 -12.94 -9.64
CA GLY A 60 -2.76 -12.81 -10.84
C GLY A 60 -2.02 -13.32 -12.08
N VAL A 61 -0.78 -12.87 -12.29
CA VAL A 61 0.05 -13.30 -13.42
C VAL A 61 0.36 -14.80 -13.37
N VAL A 62 0.75 -15.34 -12.21
CA VAL A 62 1.07 -16.77 -12.05
C VAL A 62 -0.18 -17.64 -12.24
N THR A 63 -1.34 -17.21 -11.74
CA THR A 63 -2.61 -17.92 -11.94
C THR A 63 -3.02 -17.92 -13.41
N TYR A 64 -2.85 -16.80 -14.09
CA TYR A 64 -3.07 -16.75 -15.54
C TYR A 64 -2.13 -17.71 -16.29
N MET A 65 -0.85 -17.70 -15.95
CA MET A 65 0.14 -18.61 -16.54
C MET A 65 -0.18 -20.09 -16.28
N SER A 66 -0.67 -20.43 -15.09
CA SER A 66 -1.02 -21.82 -14.76
C SER A 66 -2.23 -22.33 -15.55
N ILE A 67 -3.20 -21.46 -15.82
CA ILE A 67 -4.42 -21.80 -16.57
C ILE A 67 -4.15 -21.84 -18.09
N TYR A 68 -3.45 -20.84 -18.63
CA TYR A 68 -3.34 -20.63 -20.09
C TYR A 68 -1.95 -20.93 -20.69
N GLY A 69 -0.89 -20.86 -19.89
CA GLY A 69 0.51 -20.95 -20.36
C GLY A 69 1.21 -22.29 -20.10
N GLY A 70 0.75 -23.08 -19.13
CA GLY A 70 1.55 -24.18 -18.57
C GLY A 70 2.77 -23.67 -17.78
N GLN A 71 3.42 -24.54 -16.99
CA GLN A 71 4.37 -24.18 -15.90
C GLN A 71 5.55 -23.24 -16.25
N TYR A 72 5.78 -22.89 -17.53
CA TYR A 72 6.97 -22.16 -17.98
C TYR A 72 6.77 -21.16 -19.12
N LYS A 73 5.52 -20.89 -19.57
CA LYS A 73 5.30 -19.90 -20.63
C LYS A 73 4.92 -18.55 -20.03
N SER A 74 5.71 -17.52 -20.35
CA SER A 74 5.38 -16.14 -20.04
C SER A 74 4.03 -15.75 -20.68
N PRO A 75 3.29 -14.80 -20.08
CA PRO A 75 2.04 -14.29 -20.64
C PRO A 75 2.19 -13.72 -22.07
N PRO A 76 1.08 -13.47 -22.79
CA PRO A 76 1.03 -13.40 -24.25
C PRO A 76 1.97 -12.35 -24.84
N ALA A 77 2.54 -12.69 -26.00
CA ALA A 77 3.43 -11.83 -26.79
C ALA A 77 2.73 -10.53 -27.21
N ASP A 78 3.52 -9.48 -27.43
CA ASP A 78 3.04 -8.31 -28.18
C ASP A 78 2.84 -8.66 -29.67
N ALA A 79 2.39 -7.68 -30.45
CA ALA A 79 2.11 -7.85 -31.88
C ALA A 79 3.32 -8.32 -32.72
N ASN A 80 4.54 -8.29 -32.17
CA ASN A 80 5.78 -8.65 -32.84
C ASN A 80 6.28 -10.06 -32.47
N GLY A 81 5.58 -10.80 -31.61
CA GLY A 81 5.93 -12.18 -31.26
C GLY A 81 7.11 -12.31 -30.31
N GLU A 82 7.62 -11.21 -29.75
CA GLU A 82 8.71 -11.26 -28.77
C GLU A 82 8.16 -11.55 -27.36
N MET A 83 8.61 -12.66 -26.78
CA MET A 83 8.21 -13.12 -25.45
C MET A 83 8.77 -12.20 -24.36
N ARG A 84 7.97 -11.24 -23.89
CA ARG A 84 8.31 -10.45 -22.70
C ARG A 84 7.29 -10.72 -21.62
N GLY A 85 7.69 -11.47 -20.59
CA GLY A 85 6.86 -11.71 -19.40
C GLY A 85 6.40 -10.42 -18.70
N SER A 86 7.07 -9.30 -19.00
CA SER A 86 6.67 -7.95 -18.60
C SER A 86 5.47 -7.36 -19.34
N ALA A 87 5.08 -7.82 -20.54
CA ALA A 87 4.07 -7.10 -21.33
C ALA A 87 2.68 -7.12 -20.67
N LEU A 88 2.22 -8.28 -20.19
CA LEU A 88 0.97 -8.39 -19.43
C LEU A 88 1.04 -7.58 -18.14
N TRP A 89 2.16 -7.68 -17.42
CA TRP A 89 2.39 -6.95 -16.18
C TRP A 89 2.29 -5.44 -16.40
N VAL A 90 2.98 -4.92 -17.42
CA VAL A 90 2.97 -3.51 -17.80
C VAL A 90 1.55 -3.09 -18.16
N LYS A 91 0.83 -3.86 -18.98
CA LYS A 91 -0.56 -3.55 -19.35
C LYS A 91 -1.52 -3.56 -18.15
N LEU A 92 -1.36 -4.47 -17.19
CA LEU A 92 -2.15 -4.48 -15.96
C LEU A 92 -1.91 -3.21 -15.12
N CYS A 93 -0.68 -2.71 -15.11
CA CYS A 93 -0.33 -1.49 -14.39
C CYS A 93 -0.73 -0.19 -15.12
N THR A 94 -0.79 -0.17 -16.46
CA THR A 94 -1.07 1.05 -17.25
C THR A 94 -2.51 1.16 -17.75
N ASN A 95 -3.10 0.08 -18.24
CA ASN A 95 -4.48 0.07 -18.72
C ASN A 95 -5.18 -1.26 -18.40
N PRO A 96 -5.61 -1.47 -17.14
CA PRO A 96 -6.20 -2.73 -16.70
C PRO A 96 -7.57 -3.01 -17.33
N THR A 97 -8.26 -2.00 -17.88
CA THR A 97 -9.58 -2.17 -18.51
C THR A 97 -9.52 -2.97 -19.82
N ASP A 98 -8.36 -3.03 -20.46
CA ASP A 98 -8.16 -3.81 -21.68
C ASP A 98 -7.98 -5.31 -21.39
N ILE A 99 -7.74 -5.69 -20.12
CA ILE A 99 -7.42 -7.07 -19.71
C ILE A 99 -8.49 -7.65 -18.78
N LEU A 100 -9.03 -6.84 -17.86
CA LEU A 100 -10.07 -7.27 -16.93
C LEU A 100 -11.43 -7.18 -17.64
N GLU A 101 -12.18 -8.30 -17.69
CA GLU A 101 -13.45 -8.38 -18.41
C GLU A 101 -14.47 -7.30 -17.99
N GLN A 102 -15.30 -6.94 -18.97
CA GLN A 102 -15.99 -5.66 -19.15
C GLN A 102 -17.08 -5.31 -18.12
N ASP A 103 -17.50 -6.22 -17.26
CA ASP A 103 -18.67 -6.00 -16.38
C ASP A 103 -18.40 -4.94 -15.32
N ASN A 104 -17.15 -4.82 -14.87
CA ASN A 104 -16.74 -3.82 -13.87
C ASN A 104 -15.89 -2.67 -14.43
N LYS A 105 -15.53 -2.66 -15.73
CA LYS A 105 -14.72 -1.58 -16.36
C LYS A 105 -13.47 -1.15 -15.57
N GLY A 106 -12.79 -2.08 -14.89
CA GLY A 106 -11.64 -1.75 -14.03
C GLY A 106 -12.00 -1.17 -12.66
N ALA A 107 -13.27 -1.20 -12.23
CA ALA A 107 -13.61 -0.99 -10.83
C ALA A 107 -12.80 -1.98 -9.98
N ASN A 108 -11.98 -1.45 -9.08
CA ASN A 108 -10.98 -2.16 -8.27
C ASN A 108 -9.62 -2.44 -8.93
N SER A 109 -9.24 -1.75 -10.01
CA SER A 109 -7.87 -1.80 -10.52
C SER A 109 -6.84 -1.17 -9.58
N ASP A 110 -7.27 -0.50 -8.51
CA ASP A 110 -6.42 0.08 -7.49
C ASP A 110 -5.49 -0.96 -6.83
N ILE A 111 -5.86 -2.24 -6.85
CA ILE A 111 -5.01 -3.34 -6.38
C ILE A 111 -3.77 -3.57 -7.26
N LEU A 112 -3.76 -3.03 -8.48
CA LEU A 112 -2.67 -3.14 -9.46
C LEU A 112 -1.76 -1.91 -9.43
N ILE A 113 -2.06 -0.93 -8.58
CA ILE A 113 -1.36 0.36 -8.49
C ILE A 113 -0.87 0.55 -7.05
N CYS A 114 0.27 1.21 -6.86
CA CYS A 114 0.74 1.56 -5.53
C CYS A 114 0.05 2.84 -5.04
N PRO A 115 -0.68 2.83 -3.91
CA PRO A 115 -1.36 4.02 -3.38
C PRO A 115 -0.43 5.14 -2.89
N VAL A 116 0.87 4.87 -2.73
CA VAL A 116 1.89 5.88 -2.40
C VAL A 116 2.44 6.55 -3.67
N GLY A 117 2.25 5.90 -4.82
CA GLY A 117 2.89 6.20 -6.08
C GLY A 117 2.49 7.52 -6.72
N ASN A 118 3.46 8.21 -7.32
CA ASN A 118 3.22 9.37 -8.20
C ASN A 118 3.52 9.06 -9.68
N VAL A 119 3.53 7.77 -10.06
CA VAL A 119 3.78 7.34 -11.44
C VAL A 119 2.62 6.51 -11.96
N THR A 120 2.33 6.65 -13.26
CA THR A 120 1.24 5.99 -13.99
C THR A 120 1.39 4.47 -14.14
N HIS A 121 2.53 3.92 -13.68
CA HIS A 121 2.81 2.49 -13.61
C HIS A 121 3.77 2.24 -12.44
N SER A 122 3.17 2.01 -11.28
CA SER A 122 3.89 1.90 -10.00
C SER A 122 4.89 0.76 -9.94
N TYR A 123 4.64 -0.32 -10.70
CA TYR A 123 5.41 -1.55 -10.64
C TYR A 123 6.12 -1.86 -11.96
N MET A 124 7.28 -2.48 -11.84
CA MET A 124 8.08 -3.01 -12.93
C MET A 124 8.04 -4.54 -12.87
N GLY A 125 7.77 -5.18 -14.02
CA GLY A 125 7.87 -6.63 -14.19
C GLY A 125 9.22 -7.05 -14.77
N PRO A 126 9.46 -8.36 -15.00
CA PRO A 126 10.72 -8.86 -15.49
C PRO A 126 10.83 -8.66 -17.01
N ALA A 127 11.89 -8.01 -17.49
CA ALA A 127 12.09 -7.76 -18.92
C ALA A 127 12.28 -9.04 -19.74
N ASN A 128 12.88 -10.05 -19.11
CA ASN A 128 13.01 -11.39 -19.64
C ASN A 128 11.81 -12.25 -19.23
N GLY A 129 11.48 -13.28 -20.01
CA GLY A 129 10.44 -14.25 -19.65
C GLY A 129 10.65 -14.82 -18.23
N TRP A 130 9.55 -15.12 -17.54
CA TRP A 130 9.54 -15.50 -16.12
C TRP A 130 10.53 -16.61 -15.75
N SER A 131 10.74 -17.58 -16.64
CA SER A 131 11.69 -18.69 -16.46
C SER A 131 13.14 -18.21 -16.32
N LYS A 132 13.49 -17.08 -16.92
CA LYS A 132 14.83 -16.46 -16.89
C LYS A 132 15.04 -15.50 -15.72
N ALA A 133 13.99 -15.18 -14.96
CA ALA A 133 14.13 -14.35 -13.78
C ALA A 133 15.00 -15.07 -12.74
N LYS A 134 16.01 -14.35 -12.23
CA LYS A 134 16.99 -14.87 -11.26
C LYS A 134 16.40 -14.82 -9.84
N LYS A 135 16.58 -13.69 -9.16
CA LYS A 135 16.16 -13.46 -7.79
C LYS A 135 14.82 -12.73 -7.73
N TYR A 136 14.71 -11.66 -8.50
CA TYR A 136 13.53 -10.80 -8.53
C TYR A 136 12.72 -11.01 -9.82
N VAL A 137 11.41 -10.90 -9.69
CA VAL A 137 10.43 -10.97 -10.79
C VAL A 137 9.62 -9.68 -10.92
N GLY A 138 9.77 -8.75 -9.98
CA GLY A 138 9.20 -7.42 -10.09
C GLY A 138 9.69 -6.50 -8.98
N SER A 139 9.39 -5.22 -9.10
CA SER A 139 9.69 -4.22 -8.07
C SER A 139 8.76 -3.02 -8.20
N ASP A 140 8.76 -2.14 -7.20
CA ASP A 140 8.36 -0.76 -7.38
C ASP A 140 9.27 -0.06 -8.38
N ARG A 141 8.74 0.97 -9.03
CA ARG A 141 9.50 1.87 -9.89
C ARG A 141 10.28 2.87 -9.05
N MET A 142 11.45 3.28 -9.53
CA MET A 142 12.27 4.28 -8.83
C MET A 142 11.53 5.61 -8.79
N GLY A 143 11.55 6.28 -7.63
CA GLY A 143 10.78 7.51 -7.42
C GLY A 143 9.28 7.30 -7.19
N ASN A 144 8.81 6.06 -7.09
CA ASN A 144 7.42 5.78 -6.74
C ASN A 144 7.11 6.17 -5.28
N HIS A 145 8.09 6.13 -4.38
CA HIS A 145 7.89 6.47 -2.97
C HIS A 145 8.61 7.77 -2.58
N PRO A 146 7.96 8.70 -1.85
CA PRO A 146 8.52 10.01 -1.50
C PRO A 146 9.67 9.95 -0.49
N ASP A 147 9.73 8.88 0.31
CA ASP A 147 10.79 8.60 1.30
C ASP A 147 11.95 7.79 0.72
N GLY A 148 11.94 7.49 -0.59
CA GLY A 148 12.99 6.74 -1.28
C GLY A 148 12.87 5.21 -1.09
N GLY A 149 13.57 4.46 -1.91
CA GLY A 149 13.47 3.00 -1.95
C GLY A 149 12.12 2.52 -2.50
N GLY A 150 11.74 1.30 -2.14
CA GLY A 150 10.58 0.62 -2.72
C GLY A 150 10.38 -0.79 -2.17
N ASN A 151 9.64 -1.59 -2.91
CA ASN A 151 9.46 -3.01 -2.66
C ASN A 151 10.00 -3.81 -3.85
N ALA A 152 10.60 -4.95 -3.57
CA ALA A 152 11.00 -5.93 -4.55
C ALA A 152 10.19 -7.20 -4.34
N LEU A 153 9.90 -7.87 -5.45
CA LEU A 153 9.18 -9.12 -5.48
C LEU A 153 10.12 -10.23 -5.92
N MET A 154 10.28 -11.21 -5.06
CA MET A 154 11.12 -12.38 -5.30
C MET A 154 10.40 -13.42 -6.16
N LYS A 155 11.17 -14.28 -6.83
CA LYS A 155 10.64 -15.35 -7.67
C LYS A 155 9.69 -16.32 -6.95
N ASN A 156 9.87 -16.49 -5.64
CA ASN A 156 9.00 -17.32 -4.78
C ASN A 156 7.68 -16.63 -4.39
N GLY A 157 7.43 -15.39 -4.86
CA GLY A 157 6.23 -14.61 -4.54
C GLY A 157 6.33 -13.82 -3.22
N ALA A 158 7.45 -13.91 -2.50
CA ALA A 158 7.68 -13.08 -1.32
C ALA A 158 8.04 -11.65 -1.73
N THR A 159 7.53 -10.68 -0.98
CA THR A 159 7.88 -9.28 -1.13
C THR A 159 8.88 -8.86 -0.07
N MET A 160 9.82 -8.01 -0.47
CA MET A 160 10.88 -7.48 0.37
C MET A 160 10.89 -5.96 0.26
N ARG A 161 10.89 -5.29 1.39
CA ARG A 161 11.09 -3.85 1.45
C ARG A 161 12.56 -3.52 1.19
N ILE A 162 12.77 -2.47 0.42
CA ILE A 162 14.06 -1.87 0.11
C ILE A 162 14.02 -0.42 0.58
N ASP A 163 14.94 -0.05 1.46
CA ASP A 163 14.95 1.27 2.09
C ASP A 163 15.75 2.31 1.29
N SER A 164 16.64 1.88 0.39
CA SER A 164 17.47 2.79 -0.40
C SER A 164 17.17 2.73 -1.90
N ASP A 165 17.20 3.89 -2.57
CA ASP A 165 17.05 3.96 -4.03
C ASP A 165 18.20 3.25 -4.76
N VAL A 166 19.39 3.19 -4.16
CA VAL A 166 20.57 2.53 -4.73
C VAL A 166 20.36 1.01 -4.80
N GLU A 167 19.86 0.40 -3.72
CA GLU A 167 19.50 -1.01 -3.73
C GLU A 167 18.33 -1.28 -4.67
N LEU A 168 17.34 -0.38 -4.72
CA LEU A 168 16.20 -0.51 -5.63
C LEU A 168 16.65 -0.44 -7.09
N ALA A 169 17.58 0.45 -7.43
CA ALA A 169 18.18 0.53 -8.76
C ALA A 169 18.94 -0.75 -9.13
N THR A 170 19.58 -1.39 -8.14
CA THR A 170 20.24 -2.69 -8.33
C THR A 170 19.23 -3.80 -8.61
N VAL A 171 18.08 -3.80 -7.91
CA VAL A 171 17.00 -4.73 -8.23
C VAL A 171 16.40 -4.46 -9.60
N GLN A 172 16.20 -3.21 -9.97
CA GLN A 172 15.65 -2.84 -11.26
C GLN A 172 16.60 -3.16 -12.41
N SER A 173 17.91 -3.11 -12.22
CA SER A 173 18.87 -3.54 -13.24
C SER A 173 18.84 -5.06 -13.48
N GLU A 174 18.52 -5.86 -12.46
CA GLU A 174 18.23 -7.29 -12.63
C GLU A 174 16.92 -7.58 -13.37
N LEU A 175 15.98 -6.61 -13.33
CA LEU A 175 14.68 -6.69 -14.01
C LEU A 175 14.71 -6.08 -15.41
N ALA A 176 15.66 -5.19 -15.70
CA ALA A 176 15.87 -4.55 -16.99
C ALA A 176 16.33 -5.56 -18.06
N PRO A 177 16.09 -5.29 -19.36
CA PRO A 177 16.54 -6.16 -20.45
C PRO A 177 18.07 -6.33 -20.50
#